data_AF-A0A4V2GAR8-F1
#
_entry.id   AF-A0A4V2GAR8-F1
#
_cell.length_a   1.000
_cell.length_b   1.000
_cell.length_c   1.000
_cell.angle_alpha   90.00
_cell.angle_beta   90.00
_cell.angle_gamma   90.00
#
_symmetry.space_group_name_H-M   'P 1'
#
loop_
_entity.id
_entity.type
_entity.pdbx_description
1 polymer ?
#
loop_
_entity_poly.entity_id
_entity_poly.type
_entity_poly.pdbx_seq_one_letter_code
_entity_poly.pdbx_strand_id
1 'polypeptide(L)' 'MADPVHFITTAPLGTRVVVRQRIPGGLTDALGFLRSVNAEECVVETRDGLKTVPLAAVVAAKEVPPAPPRRRPAPSAG' A
#
# COMPACT_ATOMS: atom_id res chain seq x y z
N MET A 1 -8.96 8.69 14.19
CA MET A 1 -8.97 7.74 13.05
C MET A 1 -7.97 8.24 12.04
N ALA A 2 -7.08 7.40 11.51
CA ALA A 2 -6.15 7.83 10.47
C ALA A 2 -6.95 8.16 9.21
N ASP A 3 -6.90 9.41 8.75
CA ASP A 3 -7.54 9.81 7.51
C ASP A 3 -6.73 9.20 6.35
N PRO A 4 -7.32 8.28 5.56
CA PRO A 4 -6.55 7.51 4.60
C PRO A 4 -6.08 8.37 3.41
N VAL A 5 -6.85 9.40 3.06
CA VAL A 5 -6.50 10.35 2.00
C VAL A 5 -5.35 11.24 2.45
N HIS A 6 -5.41 11.76 3.68
CA HIS A 6 -4.31 12.52 4.26
C HIS A 6 -3.03 11.69 4.34
N PHE A 7 -3.11 10.42 4.77
CA PHE A 7 -1.94 9.54 4.83
C PHE A 7 -1.29 9.37 3.45
N ILE A 8 -2.07 9.01 2.42
CA ILE A 8 -1.48 8.69 1.10
C ILE A 8 -0.94 9.93 0.39
N THR A 9 -1.52 11.11 0.63
CA THR A 9 -1.07 12.39 0.05
C THR A 9 0.17 12.97 0.73
N THR A 10 0.44 12.57 1.99
CA THR A 10 1.63 13.01 2.75
C THR A 10 2.74 11.96 2.80
N ALA A 11 2.45 10.72 2.39
CA ALA A 11 3.44 9.65 2.35
C ALA A 11 4.55 9.97 1.32
N PRO A 12 5.83 9.66 1.65
CA PRO A 12 6.91 9.82 0.69
C PRO A 12 6.74 8.90 -0.52
N LEU A 13 7.15 9.39 -1.70
CA LEU A 13 7.28 8.53 -2.87
C LEU A 13 8.37 7.46 -2.60
N GLY A 14 8.12 6.24 -3.06
CA GLY A 14 8.94 5.06 -2.77
C GLY A 14 8.56 4.34 -1.48
N THR A 15 7.64 4.88 -0.67
CA THR A 15 7.13 4.17 0.51
C THR A 15 6.27 2.99 0.11
N ARG A 16 6.44 1.87 0.82
CA ARG A 16 5.64 0.66 0.62
C ARG A 16 4.32 0.82 1.35
N VAL A 17 3.23 0.90 0.59
CA VAL A 17 1.89 1.19 1.10
C VAL A 17 0.90 0.10 0.67
N VAL A 18 -0.19 0.00 1.43
CA VAL A 18 -1.41 -0.67 1.00
C VAL A 18 -2.52 0.36 0.92
N VAL A 19 -3.16 0.43 -0.25
CA VAL A 19 -4.30 1.31 -0.52
C VAL A 19 -5.48 0.42 -0.85
N ARG A 20 -6.48 0.41 0.02
CA ARG A 20 -7.76 -0.23 -0.25
C ARG A 20 -8.66 0.75 -0.95
N GLN A 21 -9.19 0.35 -2.10
CA GLN A 21 -10.13 1.13 -2.88
C GLN A 21 -11.45 0.39 -3.09
N ARG A 22 -12.51 1.16 -3.31
CA ARG A 22 -13.81 0.65 -3.74
C ARG A 22 -13.86 0.51 -5.26
N ILE A 23 -14.41 -0.61 -5.71
CA ILE A 23 -14.62 -0.95 -7.12
C ILE A 23 -16.08 -1.40 -7.32
N PRO A 24 -16.57 -1.44 -8.57
CA PRO A 24 -17.86 -2.06 -8.87
C PRO A 24 -17.89 -3.49 -8.34
N GLY A 25 -18.81 -3.78 -7.42
CA GLY A 25 -18.98 -5.12 -6.83
C GLY A 25 -18.08 -5.44 -5.63
N GLY A 26 -17.27 -4.52 -5.11
CA GLY A 26 -16.52 -4.81 -3.88
C GLY A 26 -15.40 -3.83 -3.50
N LEU A 27 -14.41 -4.37 -2.80
CA LEU A 27 -13.20 -3.69 -2.36
C LEU A 27 -11.99 -4.46 -2.89
N THR A 28 -10.95 -3.73 -3.30
CA THR A 28 -9.67 -4.32 -3.71
C THR A 28 -8.52 -3.55 -3.09
N ASP A 29 -7.41 -4.24 -2.84
CA ASP A 29 -6.22 -3.68 -2.23
C ASP A 29 -5.10 -3.55 -3.29
N ALA A 30 -4.51 -2.36 -3.39
CA ALA A 30 -3.28 -2.09 -4.12
C ALA A 30 -2.13 -2.07 -3.11
N LEU A 31 -1.33 -3.12 -3.08
CA LEU A 31 -0.12 -3.21 -2.27
C LEU A 31 1.10 -3.04 -3.16
N GLY A 32 1.94 -2.06 -2.83
CA GLY A 32 3.09 -1.73 -3.66
C GLY A 32 3.84 -0.50 -3.16
N PHE A 33 4.63 0.09 -4.05
CA PHE A 33 5.38 1.31 -3.78
C PHE A 33 4.65 2.53 -4.33
N LEU A 34 4.52 3.59 -3.53
CA LEU A 34 3.92 4.84 -3.99
C LEU A 34 4.83 5.50 -5.03
N ARG A 35 4.38 5.67 -6.27
CA ARG A 35 5.17 6.29 -7.35
C ARG A 35 4.78 7.72 -7.64
N SER A 36 3.51 8.06 -7.49
CA SER A 36 3.01 9.42 -7.64
C SER A 36 1.77 9.60 -6.78
N VAL A 37 1.53 10.83 -6.34
CA VAL A 37 0.29 11.22 -5.67
C VAL A 37 0.02 12.69 -5.97
N ASN A 38 -1.24 13.01 -6.23
CA ASN A 38 -1.73 14.36 -6.41
C ASN A 38 -3.05 14.56 -5.63
N ALA A 39 -3.76 15.65 -5.88
CA ALA A 39 -5.00 15.98 -5.17
C ALA A 39 -6.22 15.13 -5.59
N GLU A 40 -6.12 14.34 -6.66
CA GLU A 40 -7.21 13.59 -7.27
C GLU A 40 -6.99 12.07 -7.18
N GLU A 41 -5.75 11.62 -7.33
CA GLU A 41 -5.37 10.21 -7.43
C GLU A 41 -3.96 9.93 -6.90
N CYS A 42 -3.70 8.66 -6.63
CA CYS A 42 -2.37 8.13 -6.35
C CYS A 42 -2.05 6.94 -7.27
N VAL A 43 -0.76 6.77 -7.56
CA VAL A 43 -0.23 5.69 -8.40
C VAL A 43 0.65 4.80 -7.55
N VAL A 44 0.28 3.52 -7.46
CA VAL A 44 0.99 2.50 -6.71
C VAL A 44 1.59 1.49 -7.68
N GLU A 45 2.91 1.30 -7.64
CA GLU A 45 3.58 0.23 -8.36
C GLU A 45 3.42 -1.09 -7.62
N THR A 46 2.52 -1.92 -8.12
CA THR A 46 2.26 -3.27 -7.63
C THR A 46 3.07 -4.29 -8.43
N ARG A 47 3.05 -5.58 -8.03
CA ARG A 47 3.72 -6.65 -8.78
C ARG A 47 3.23 -6.78 -10.23
N ASP A 48 1.97 -6.42 -10.47
CA ASP A 48 1.29 -6.58 -11.76
C ASP A 48 1.49 -5.36 -12.68
N GLY A 49 2.04 -4.27 -12.13
CA GLY A 49 2.23 -3.00 -12.82
C GLY A 49 1.77 -1.81 -12.00
N LEU A 50 1.77 -0.63 -12.65
CA LEU A 50 1.29 0.62 -12.07
C LEU A 50 -0.23 0.61 -11.96
N LYS A 51 -0.73 0.93 -10.76
CA LYS A 51 -2.16 0.98 -10.46
C LYS A 51 -2.53 2.38 -10.01
N THR A 52 -3.34 3.06 -10.81
CA THR A 52 -3.95 4.33 -10.48
C THR A 52 -5.18 4.10 -9.60
N VAL A 53 -5.25 4.83 -8.49
CA VAL A 53 -6.34 4.77 -7.51
C VAL A 53 -6.85 6.20 -7.28
N PRO A 54 -8.11 6.51 -7.64
CA PRO A 54 -8.69 7.81 -7.34
C PRO A 54 -8.90 7.96 -5.83
N LEU A 55 -8.54 9.12 -5.27
CA LEU A 55 -8.63 9.37 -3.83
C LEU A 55 -10.08 9.25 -3.32
N ALA A 56 -11.06 9.59 -4.16
CA ALA A 56 -12.48 9.41 -3.88
C ALA A 56 -12.90 7.94 -3.67
N ALA A 57 -12.14 6.99 -4.21
CA ALA A 57 -12.39 5.56 -4.02
C ALA A 57 -11.59 4.97 -2.84
N VAL A 58 -10.63 5.70 -2.28
CA VAL A 58 -9.79 5.22 -1.17
C VAL A 58 -10.63 5.09 0.09
N VAL A 59 -10.71 3.87 0.61
CA VAL A 59 -11.42 3.57 1.86
C VAL A 59 -10.46 3.34 3.03
N ALA A 60 -9.22 2.92 2.76
CA ALA A 60 -8.18 2.78 3.77
C ALA A 60 -6.79 2.87 3.11
N ALA A 61 -5.84 3.50 3.79
CA ALA A 61 -4.46 3.52 3.37
C ALA A 61 -3.55 3.45 4.61
N LYS A 62 -2.45 2.69 4.51
CA LYS A 62 -1.41 2.64 5.54
C LYS A 62 -0.07 2.22 4.97
N GLU A 63 0.99 2.54 5.71
CA GLU A 63 2.33 2.02 5.45
C GLU A 63 2.39 0.51 5.76
N VAL A 64 3.10 -0.22 4.92
CA VAL A 64 3.39 -1.65 5.12
C VAL A 64 4.86 -1.78 5.48
N PRO A 65 5.20 -2.20 6.72
CA PRO A 65 6.58 -2.43 7.08
C PRO A 65 7.18 -3.55 6.20
N PRO A 66 8.49 -3.49 5.90
CA PRO A 66 9.16 -4.59 5.21
C PRO A 66 8.98 -5.89 6.00
N ALA A 67 8.87 -7.00 5.27
CA ALA A 67 8.70 -8.30 5.91
C ALA A 67 9.88 -8.56 6.86
N PRO A 68 9.63 -8.99 8.11
CA PRO A 68 10.68 -9.25 9.06
C PRO A 68 11.65 -10.32 8.52
N PRO A 69 12.96 -10.22 8.83
CA PRO A 69 13.94 -11.20 8.38
C PRO A 69 13.55 -12.61 8.85
N ARG A 70 13.65 -13.60 7.94
CA ARG A 70 13.30 -14.99 8.25
C ARG A 70 14.24 -15.52 9.32
N ARG A 71 13.67 -15.95 10.46
CA ARG A 71 14.42 -16.60 11.53
C ARG A 71 14.93 -17.96 11.01
N ARG A 72 16.26 -18.14 10.94
CA ARG A 72 16.89 -19.41 10.56
C ARG A 72 16.51 -20.48 11.61
N PRO A 73 16.10 -21.70 11.22
CA PRO A 73 15.87 -22.76 12.21
C PRO A 73 17.17 -23.04 12.97
N ALA A 74 17.09 -23.07 14.30
CA ALA A 74 18.21 -23.47 15.15
C ALA A 74 18.58 -24.92 14.84
N PRO A 75 19.87 -25.30 14.78
CA PRO A 75 20.24 -26.69 14.63
C PRO A 75 19.71 -27.47 15.83
N SER A 76 18.93 -28.52 15.56
CA SER A 76 18.56 -29.51 16.56
C SER A 76 19.84 -30.12 17.10
N ALA A 77 20.11 -29.93 18.39
CA ALA A 77 21.18 -30.64 19.08
C ALA A 77 20.79 -32.11 19.17
N GLY A 78 21.62 -32.97 18.56
CA GLY A 78 21.67 -34.41 18.81
C GLY A 78 22.90 -34.76 19.63
#